data_AF-A0A653J7D3-F1
#
_entry.id   AF-A0A653J7D3-F1
#
_cell.length_a   1.000
_cell.length_b   1.000
_cell.length_c   1.000
_cell.angle_alpha   90.00
_cell.angle_beta   90.00
_cell.angle_gamma   90.00
#
_symmetry.space_group_name_H-M   'P 1'
#
loop_
_entity.id
_entity.type
_entity.pdbx_description
1 polymer ?
#
loop_
_entity_poly.entity_id
_entity_poly.type
_entity_poly.pdbx_seq_one_letter_code
_entity_poly.pdbx_strand_id
1 'polypeptide(L)'
;MSIAWINQDLIAGATPANARDIEDALVATCLASAAQGDVSAYYDLGVAFSTGSHGVDCDLIEAHKWFNLAAVAGHEEAAMCRADIADEMTAREIAEAQRRAREWLASTTRKAA
;
A
#
# COMPACT_ATOMS: atom_id res chain seq x y z
N MET A 1 -34.68 6.05 44.16
CA MET A 1 -33.23 5.78 44.02
C MET A 1 -33.01 5.00 42.74
N SER A 2 -32.91 5.70 41.61
CA SER A 2 -32.77 5.08 40.29
C SER A 2 -31.70 5.84 39.52
N ILE A 3 -30.56 5.19 39.27
CA ILE A 3 -29.74 5.52 38.12
C ILE A 3 -29.12 4.22 37.62
N ALA A 4 -29.82 3.56 36.70
CA ALA A 4 -29.25 2.60 35.77
C ALA A 4 -28.80 3.38 34.55
N TRP A 5 -27.48 3.47 34.30
CA TRP A 5 -26.91 3.75 32.98
C TRP A 5 -25.52 3.10 32.94
N ILE A 6 -25.50 1.82 32.57
CA ILE A 6 -24.34 1.18 31.97
C ILE A 6 -24.17 1.88 30.63
N ASN A 7 -23.26 2.86 30.55
CA ASN A 7 -22.90 3.47 29.29
C ASN A 7 -21.93 2.56 28.54
N GLN A 8 -22.56 1.71 27.75
CA GLN A 8 -22.04 1.11 26.54
C GLN A 8 -21.72 2.22 25.53
N ASP A 9 -20.44 2.56 25.37
CA ASP A 9 -19.85 3.04 24.11
C ASP A 9 -18.32 3.19 24.28
N LEU A 10 -17.68 2.11 24.75
CA LEU A 10 -16.22 2.03 24.74
C LEU A 10 -15.79 1.53 23.36
N ILE A 11 -15.16 2.44 22.61
CA ILE A 11 -14.22 2.19 21.52
C ILE A 11 -14.76 1.35 20.35
N ALA A 12 -15.38 2.04 19.39
CA ALA A 12 -15.46 1.55 18.02
C ALA A 12 -14.04 1.28 17.51
N GLY A 13 -13.63 0.01 17.59
CA GLY A 13 -12.48 -0.52 16.91
C GLY A 13 -12.68 -0.38 15.41
N ALA A 14 -12.04 0.62 14.81
CA ALA A 14 -11.68 0.55 13.40
C ALA A 14 -10.45 -0.35 13.28
N THR A 15 -10.56 -1.62 13.67
CA THR A 15 -9.65 -2.64 13.15
C THR A 15 -10.03 -2.80 11.68
N PRO A 16 -9.18 -2.41 10.72
CA PRO A 16 -9.47 -2.65 9.31
C PRO A 16 -9.58 -4.16 9.10
N ALA A 17 -10.83 -4.65 9.03
CA ALA A 17 -11.14 -6.07 9.13
C ALA A 17 -10.84 -6.85 7.83
N ASN A 18 -10.44 -6.17 6.76
CA ASN A 18 -10.12 -6.74 5.46
C ASN A 18 -8.78 -6.21 4.93
N ALA A 19 -8.00 -7.09 4.28
CA ALA A 19 -6.74 -6.75 3.62
C ALA A 19 -6.87 -5.55 2.65
N ARG A 20 -8.03 -5.43 2.00
CA ARG A 20 -8.33 -4.35 1.07
C ARG A 20 -8.48 -2.97 1.73
N ASP A 21 -9.01 -2.91 2.96
CA ASP A 21 -9.11 -1.66 3.71
C ASP A 21 -7.75 -1.27 4.32
N ILE A 22 -6.92 -2.26 4.66
CA ILE A 22 -5.53 -2.04 5.08
C ILE A 22 -4.68 -1.53 3.92
N GLU A 23 -4.83 -2.15 2.74
CA GLU A 23 -4.26 -1.67 1.48
C GLU A 23 -4.63 -0.21 1.24
N ASP A 24 -5.92 0.13 1.20
CA ASP A 24 -6.35 1.51 0.95
C ASP A 24 -5.83 2.51 2.01
N ALA A 25 -5.76 2.12 3.29
CA ALA A 25 -5.27 2.99 4.37
C ALA A 25 -3.74 3.20 4.34
N LEU A 26 -2.96 2.12 4.15
CA LEU A 26 -1.50 2.18 4.00
C LEU A 26 -1.13 3.04 2.80
N VAL A 27 -1.86 2.85 1.71
CA VAL A 27 -1.65 3.54 0.46
C VAL A 27 -2.05 5.01 0.54
N ALA A 28 -3.16 5.34 1.20
CA ALA A 28 -3.54 6.73 1.45
C ALA A 28 -2.49 7.46 2.30
N THR A 29 -1.92 6.79 3.30
CA THR A 29 -0.85 7.35 4.13
C THR A 29 0.42 7.58 3.30
N CYS A 30 0.81 6.61 2.48
CA CYS A 30 1.95 6.74 1.59
C CYS A 30 1.78 7.87 0.56
N LEU A 31 0.57 8.07 0.03
CA LEU A 31 0.29 9.21 -0.85
C LEU A 31 0.47 10.54 -0.15
N ALA A 32 0.00 10.65 1.11
CA ALA A 32 0.19 11.85 1.90
C ALA A 32 1.67 12.12 2.17
N SER A 33 2.48 11.07 2.38
CA SER A 33 3.93 11.18 2.50
C SER A 33 4.60 11.55 1.16
N ALA A 34 4.18 10.93 0.06
CA ALA A 34 4.70 11.23 -1.27
C ALA A 34 4.37 12.67 -1.71
N ALA A 35 3.21 13.21 -1.33
CA ALA A 35 2.88 14.63 -1.52
C ALA A 35 3.80 15.58 -0.73
N GLN A 36 4.41 15.09 0.35
CA GLN A 36 5.45 15.78 1.10
C GLN A 36 6.85 15.57 0.51
N GLY A 37 6.97 14.86 -0.62
CA GLY A 37 8.23 14.53 -1.30
C GLY A 37 8.89 13.25 -0.83
N ASP A 38 8.19 12.44 -0.01
CA ASP A 38 8.75 11.22 0.54
C ASP A 38 8.53 10.02 -0.40
N VAL A 39 9.58 9.72 -1.16
CA VAL A 39 9.59 8.55 -2.05
C VAL A 39 9.78 7.24 -1.27
N SER A 40 10.39 7.30 -0.07
CA SER A 40 10.63 6.13 0.76
C SER A 40 9.34 5.50 1.26
N ALA A 41 8.26 6.27 1.38
CA ALA A 41 6.93 5.74 1.69
C ALA A 41 6.45 4.67 0.68
N TYR A 42 6.72 4.85 -0.62
CA TYR A 42 6.38 3.84 -1.63
C TYR A 42 7.26 2.58 -1.52
N TYR A 43 8.51 2.74 -1.09
CA TYR A 43 9.42 1.62 -0.82
C TYR A 43 8.93 0.81 0.38
N ASP A 44 8.58 1.47 1.48
CA ASP A 44 8.08 0.82 2.69
C ASP A 44 6.80 0.02 2.44
N LEU A 45 5.92 0.52 1.56
CA LEU A 45 4.77 -0.25 1.09
C LEU A 45 5.19 -1.53 0.37
N GLY A 46 6.11 -1.42 -0.58
CA GLY A 46 6.64 -2.58 -1.31
C GLY A 46 7.18 -3.64 -0.35
N VAL A 47 7.91 -3.21 0.69
CA VAL A 47 8.43 -4.10 1.73
C VAL A 47 7.31 -4.72 2.55
N ALA A 48 6.28 -3.95 2.94
CA ALA A 48 5.16 -4.47 3.72
C ALA A 48 4.40 -5.58 2.97
N PHE A 49 4.14 -5.40 1.67
CA PHE A 49 3.51 -6.43 0.83
C PHE A 49 4.43 -7.59 0.51
N SER A 50 5.74 -7.35 0.35
CA SER A 50 6.72 -8.42 0.12
C SER A 50 6.92 -9.31 1.34
N THR A 51 6.75 -8.76 2.54
CA THR A 51 6.95 -9.48 3.81
C THR A 51 5.64 -9.98 4.42
N GLY A 52 4.48 -9.48 3.97
CA GLY A 52 3.19 -9.76 4.60
C GLY A 52 3.10 -9.19 6.03
N SER A 53 3.63 -7.98 6.24
CA SER A 53 3.72 -7.33 7.56
C SER A 53 2.52 -6.41 7.81
N HIS A 54 2.12 -6.20 9.08
CA HIS A 54 1.00 -5.32 9.47
C HIS A 54 -0.41 -5.83 9.11
N GLY A 55 -0.57 -7.15 8.98
CA GLY A 55 -1.88 -7.77 8.72
C GLY A 55 -2.29 -7.80 7.25
N VAL A 56 -1.37 -7.47 6.33
CA VAL A 56 -1.49 -7.80 4.90
C VAL A 56 -0.83 -9.13 4.61
N ASP A 57 -1.43 -9.91 3.71
CA ASP A 57 -0.81 -11.12 3.18
C ASP A 57 0.36 -10.77 2.26
N CYS A 58 1.30 -11.70 2.13
CA CYS A 58 2.39 -11.55 1.16
C CYS A 58 1.82 -11.56 -0.26
N ASP A 59 1.93 -10.43 -0.97
CA ASP A 59 1.50 -10.27 -2.36
C ASP A 59 2.62 -9.59 -3.18
N LEU A 60 3.31 -10.40 -3.97
CA LEU A 60 4.39 -9.93 -4.84
C LEU A 60 3.88 -8.99 -5.95
N ILE A 61 2.61 -9.10 -6.37
CA ILE A 61 2.01 -8.22 -7.37
C ILE A 61 1.87 -6.81 -6.81
N GLU A 62 1.34 -6.67 -5.59
CA GLU A 62 1.25 -5.37 -4.93
C GLU A 62 2.65 -4.85 -4.55
N ALA A 63 3.55 -5.70 -4.04
CA ALA A 63 4.92 -5.29 -3.75
C ALA A 63 5.62 -4.70 -4.99
N HIS A 64 5.53 -5.39 -6.13
CA HIS A 64 6.11 -4.94 -7.39
C HIS A 64 5.50 -3.63 -7.89
N LYS A 65 4.19 -3.46 -7.72
CA LYS A 65 3.52 -2.19 -8.05
C LYS A 65 4.12 -1.03 -7.24
N TRP A 66 4.27 -1.18 -5.93
CA TRP A 66 4.78 -0.11 -5.05
C TRP A 66 6.26 0.18 -5.29
N PHE A 67 7.09 -0.84 -5.42
CA PHE A 67 8.50 -0.66 -5.78
C PHE A 67 8.65 -0.01 -7.16
N ASN A 68 7.78 -0.32 -8.12
CA ASN A 68 7.79 0.33 -9.43
C ASN A 68 7.44 1.82 -9.34
N LEU A 69 6.51 2.22 -8.47
CA LEU A 69 6.17 3.63 -8.24
C LEU A 69 7.33 4.38 -7.57
N ALA A 70 7.96 3.78 -6.55
CA ALA A 70 9.14 4.32 -5.90
C ALA A 70 10.32 4.48 -6.87
N ALA A 71 10.57 3.48 -7.71
CA ALA A 71 11.62 3.50 -8.71
C ALA A 71 11.40 4.60 -9.76
N VAL A 72 10.16 4.80 -10.22
CA VAL A 72 9.80 5.89 -11.15
C VAL A 72 10.01 7.27 -10.51
N ALA A 73 9.82 7.37 -9.19
CA ALA A 73 10.08 8.58 -8.43
C ALA A 73 11.57 8.79 -8.06
N GLY A 74 12.47 7.87 -8.45
CA GLY A 74 13.92 8.02 -8.31
C GLY A 74 14.55 7.22 -7.17
N HIS A 75 13.84 6.28 -6.54
CA HIS A 75 14.39 5.43 -5.48
C HIS A 75 15.13 4.22 -6.06
N GLU A 76 16.47 4.27 -6.06
CA GLU A 76 17.31 3.22 -6.66
C GLU A 76 17.15 1.86 -5.97
N GLU A 77 17.08 1.85 -4.64
CA GLU A 77 16.88 0.61 -3.87
C GLU A 77 15.53 -0.04 -4.18
N ALA A 78 14.50 0.75 -4.50
CA ALA A 78 13.22 0.21 -4.90
C ALA A 78 13.29 -0.43 -6.29
N ALA A 79 14.14 0.10 -7.18
CA ALA A 79 14.37 -0.51 -8.48
C ALA A 79 15.06 -1.87 -8.36
N MET A 80 15.98 -2.02 -7.40
CA MET A 80 16.61 -3.31 -7.07
C MET A 80 15.59 -4.29 -6.51
N CYS A 81 14.86 -3.92 -5.45
CA CYS A 81 13.85 -4.81 -4.86
C CYS A 81 12.77 -5.22 -5.86
N ARG A 82 12.37 -4.31 -6.76
CA ARG A 82 11.45 -4.63 -7.87
C ARG A 82 12.03 -5.70 -8.79
N ALA A 83 13.31 -5.62 -9.12
CA ALA A 83 13.97 -6.61 -9.97
C ALA A 83 14.05 -7.96 -9.27
N ASP A 84 14.46 -7.97 -8.00
CA ASP A 84 14.59 -9.18 -7.20
C ASP A 84 13.26 -9.95 -7.11
N ILE A 85 12.16 -9.27 -6.78
CA ILE A 85 10.85 -9.94 -6.72
C ILE A 85 10.30 -10.28 -8.11
N ALA A 86 10.71 -9.56 -9.17
CA ALA A 86 10.27 -9.87 -10.52
C ALA A 86 10.83 -11.22 -11.01
N ASP A 87 11.99 -11.65 -10.50
CA ASP A 87 12.54 -12.98 -10.79
C ASP A 87 11.69 -14.12 -10.19
N GLU A 88 10.93 -13.85 -9.12
CA GLU A 88 9.99 -14.81 -8.50
C GLU A 88 8.59 -14.77 -9.12
N MET A 89 8.31 -13.78 -9.97
CA MET A 89 6.99 -13.55 -10.58
C MET A 89 6.92 -14.05 -12.02
N THR A 90 5.73 -14.45 -12.45
CA THR A 90 5.45 -14.72 -13.86
C THR A 90 5.28 -13.42 -14.65
N ALA A 91 5.52 -13.47 -15.95
CA ALA A 91 5.25 -12.34 -16.85
C ALA A 91 3.79 -11.84 -16.76
N ARG A 92 2.83 -12.72 -16.43
CA ARG A 92 1.42 -12.35 -16.26
C ARG A 92 1.21 -11.51 -15.00
N GLU A 93 1.87 -11.88 -13.91
CA GLU A 93 1.83 -11.16 -12.63
C GLU A 93 2.55 -9.83 -12.71
N ILE A 94 3.70 -9.77 -13.37
CA ILE A 94 4.42 -8.51 -13.64
C ILE A 94 3.54 -7.57 -14.47
N ALA A 95 2.89 -8.08 -15.53
CA ALA A 95 1.99 -7.29 -16.35
C ALA A 95 0.78 -6.77 -15.55
N GLU A 96 0.27 -7.56 -14.60
CA GLU A 96 -0.80 -7.14 -13.69
C GLU A 96 -0.31 -6.05 -12.73
N ALA A 97 0.83 -6.23 -12.07
CA ALA A 97 1.42 -5.23 -11.18
C ALA A 97 1.64 -3.89 -11.90
N GLN A 98 2.16 -3.93 -13.13
CA GLN A 98 2.37 -2.74 -13.96
C GLN A 98 1.05 -2.08 -14.38
N ARG A 99 0.01 -2.86 -14.71
CA ARG A 99 -1.33 -2.31 -14.99
C ARG A 99 -1.87 -1.57 -13.77
N ARG A 100 -1.85 -2.20 -12.61
CA ARG A 100 -2.32 -1.59 -11.35
C ARG A 100 -1.52 -0.34 -10.98
N ALA A 101 -0.20 -0.33 -11.20
CA ALA A 101 0.62 0.86 -10.97
C ALA A 101 0.21 2.03 -11.88
N ARG A 102 -0.09 1.75 -13.17
CA ARG A 102 -0.56 2.77 -14.11
C ARG A 102 -1.96 3.28 -13.77
N GLU A 103 -2.86 2.37 -13.42
CA GLU A 103 -4.21 2.73 -12.97
C GLU A 103 -4.16 3.58 -11.70
N TRP A 104 -3.27 3.21 -10.77
CA TRP A 104 -3.01 3.99 -9.58
C TRP A 104 -2.60 5.42 -9.92
N LEU A 105 -1.54 5.60 -10.72
CA LEU A 105 -1.09 6.92 -11.18
C LEU A 105 -2.18 7.71 -11.92
N ALA A 106 -2.97 7.04 -12.77
CA ALA A 106 -4.08 7.68 -13.48
C ALA A 106 -5.20 8.14 -12.54
N SER A 107 -5.49 7.36 -11.50
CA SER A 107 -6.50 7.67 -10.48
C SER A 107 -6.05 8.80 -9.55
N THR A 108 -4.76 8.82 -9.16
CA THR A 108 -4.20 9.84 -8.28
C THR A 108 -4.01 11.16 -9.01
N THR A 109 -3.56 11.13 -10.27
CA THR A 109 -3.47 12.34 -11.12
C THR A 109 -4.84 13.00 -11.31
N ARG A 110 -5.91 12.21 -11.48
CA ARG A 110 -7.28 12.73 -11.60
C ARG A 110 -7.82 13.32 -10.30
N LYS A 111 -7.43 12.78 -9.15
CA LYS A 111 -7.84 13.31 -7.82
C LYS A 111 -7.07 14.59 -7.43
N ALA A 112 -5.96 14.88 -8.08
CA ALA A 112 -5.13 16.06 -7.84
C ALA A 112 -5.46 17.26 -8.75
N ALA A 113 -6.42 17.13 -9.69
CA ALA A 113 -6.86 18.15 -10.64
C ALA A 113 -8.26 18.68 -10.30
#